data_AF-A0A919X0R6-F1
#
_entry.id   AF-A0A919X0R6-F1
#
_cell.length_a   1.000
_cell.length_b   1.000
_cell.length_c   1.000
_cell.angle_alpha   90.00
_cell.angle_beta   90.00
_cell.angle_gamma   90.00
#
_symmetry.space_group_name_H-M   'P 1'
#
loop_
_entity.id
_entity.type
_entity.pdbx_description
1 polymer ?
#
loop_
_entity_poly.entity_id
_entity_poly.type
_entity_poly.pdbx_seq_one_letter_code
_entity_poly.pdbx_strand_id
1 'polypeptide(L)'
;MQKIKLTQGQVDTIEGIKNKMDGWIVQEHKRLNGLALEDFSKCLLVPDSYEVIPQFKLGEWVVNLNTGEIGQVEAFKNVNGALGNSERIVVNSIINYPDSLRHATPEEIQQEKKRRFWDKLGRDVDEYKTGDIVFNESTKQIYRVARNGLIPAKIVSFKLICPVEQRLDK
;
A
#
# COMPACT_ATOMS: atom_id res chain seq x y z
N MET A 1 -11.48 27.82 -16.95
CA MET A 1 -10.39 28.03 -15.97
C MET A 1 -9.78 26.68 -15.63
N GLN A 2 -8.47 26.61 -15.44
CA GLN A 2 -7.81 25.38 -14.98
C GLN A 2 -8.14 25.15 -13.51
N LYS A 3 -8.59 23.93 -13.15
CA LYS A 3 -8.87 23.57 -11.77
C LYS A 3 -7.57 23.41 -10.98
N ILE A 4 -7.56 23.91 -9.76
CA ILE A 4 -6.45 23.75 -8.81
C ILE A 4 -6.46 22.30 -8.34
N LYS A 5 -5.30 21.65 -8.38
CA LYS A 5 -5.19 20.25 -7.98
C LYS A 5 -4.85 20.16 -6.50
N LEU A 6 -5.71 19.55 -5.71
CA LEU A 6 -5.54 19.43 -4.26
C LEU A 6 -5.50 17.97 -3.81
N THR A 7 -4.80 17.71 -2.71
CA THR A 7 -4.92 16.43 -1.99
C THR A 7 -6.18 16.42 -1.14
N GLN A 8 -6.68 15.24 -0.79
CA GLN A 8 -7.85 15.13 0.09
C GLN A 8 -7.65 15.86 1.43
N GLY A 9 -6.46 15.75 2.04
CA GLY A 9 -6.14 16.46 3.28
C GLY A 9 -6.15 17.99 3.16
N GLN A 10 -5.80 18.55 2.00
CA GLN A 10 -5.94 19.98 1.73
C GLN A 10 -7.41 20.38 1.61
N VAL A 11 -8.22 19.57 0.92
CA VAL A 11 -9.65 19.80 0.77
C VAL A 11 -10.37 19.74 2.11
N ASP A 12 -10.11 18.72 2.93
CA ASP A 12 -10.70 18.59 4.26
C ASP A 12 -10.38 19.83 5.14
N THR A 13 -9.17 20.37 5.01
CA THR A 13 -8.74 21.58 5.71
C THR A 13 -9.49 22.81 5.20
N ILE A 14 -9.61 22.98 3.87
CA ILE A 14 -10.34 24.10 3.24
C ILE A 14 -11.83 24.07 3.59
N GLU A 15 -12.46 22.91 3.53
CA GLU A 15 -13.88 22.75 3.90
C GLU A 15 -14.11 22.93 5.40
N GLY A 16 -13.16 22.49 6.24
CA GLY A 16 -13.16 22.81 7.66
C GLY A 16 -13.14 24.32 7.94
N ILE A 17 -12.32 25.07 7.19
CA ILE A 17 -12.24 26.55 7.28
C ILE A 17 -13.56 27.20 6.83
N LYS A 18 -14.17 26.72 5.73
CA LYS A 18 -15.45 27.27 5.24
C LYS A 18 -16.58 27.08 6.26
N ASN A 19 -16.60 25.93 6.94
CA ASN A 19 -17.67 25.57 7.87
C ASN A 19 -17.51 26.16 9.28
N LYS A 20 -16.28 26.43 9.72
CA LYS A 20 -16.01 27.04 11.03
C LYS A 20 -15.76 28.55 10.87
N MET A 21 -16.81 29.37 11.01
CA MET A 21 -16.65 30.83 11.11
C MET A 21 -15.98 31.28 12.42
N ASP A 22 -15.87 30.40 13.42
CA ASP A 22 -15.40 30.74 14.79
C ASP A 22 -13.98 30.23 15.08
N GLY A 23 -13.00 30.79 14.38
CA GLY A 23 -11.60 30.80 14.83
C GLY A 23 -10.62 29.87 14.10
N TRP A 24 -9.43 30.41 13.84
CA TRP A 24 -8.31 29.74 13.17
C TRP A 24 -7.51 28.94 14.21
N ILE A 25 -7.76 27.63 14.33
CA ILE A 25 -6.90 26.77 15.15
C ILE A 25 -5.64 26.41 14.35
N VAL A 26 -4.55 27.08 14.70
CA VAL A 26 -3.29 27.21 13.93
C VAL A 26 -2.61 25.89 13.53
N GLN A 27 -2.85 24.77 14.22
CA GLN A 27 -2.12 23.52 13.96
C GLN A 27 -2.63 22.70 12.77
N GLU A 28 -3.89 22.83 12.37
CA GLU A 28 -4.49 22.01 11.29
C GLU A 28 -4.06 22.46 9.89
N HIS A 29 -3.50 23.66 9.75
CA HIS A 29 -3.21 24.28 8.44
C HIS A 29 -1.88 23.86 7.80
N LYS A 30 -1.06 23.04 8.48
CA LYS A 30 0.21 22.55 7.90
C LYS A 30 0.02 21.82 6.56
N ARG A 31 -1.16 21.23 6.33
CA ARG A 31 -1.52 20.55 5.07
C ARG A 31 -1.63 21.50 3.88
N LEU A 32 -1.88 22.78 4.15
CA LEU A 32 -1.95 23.83 3.14
C LEU A 32 -0.57 24.42 2.80
N ASN A 33 0.50 24.02 3.51
CA ASN A 33 1.85 24.45 3.20
C ASN A 33 2.20 24.07 1.75
N GLY A 34 2.60 25.07 0.96
CA GLY A 34 2.92 24.90 -0.46
C GLY A 34 1.77 25.26 -1.42
N LEU A 35 0.54 25.49 -0.92
CA LEU A 35 -0.52 26.07 -1.72
C LEU A 35 -0.30 27.59 -1.84
N ALA A 36 -0.24 28.12 -3.06
CA ALA A 36 -0.10 29.56 -3.26
C ALA A 36 -1.31 30.30 -2.69
N LEU A 37 -1.10 31.51 -2.13
CA LEU A 37 -2.16 32.30 -1.50
C LEU A 37 -3.32 32.60 -2.47
N GLU A 38 -3.01 32.84 -3.75
CA GLU A 38 -4.00 33.06 -4.79
C GLU A 38 -4.87 31.81 -5.02
N ASP A 39 -4.23 30.63 -5.11
CA ASP A 39 -4.93 29.35 -5.28
C ASP A 39 -5.79 29.03 -4.06
N PHE A 40 -5.26 29.23 -2.85
CA PHE A 40 -6.02 29.08 -1.62
C PHE A 40 -7.26 29.99 -1.58
N SER A 41 -7.11 31.26 -1.97
CA SER A 41 -8.22 32.21 -2.03
C SER A 41 -9.29 31.79 -3.06
N LYS A 42 -8.86 31.27 -4.22
CA LYS A 42 -9.78 30.71 -5.23
C LYS A 42 -10.54 29.51 -4.68
N CYS A 43 -9.85 28.56 -4.02
CA CYS A 43 -10.47 27.38 -3.42
C CYS A 43 -11.52 27.72 -2.35
N LEU A 44 -11.33 28.83 -1.62
CA LEU A 44 -12.27 29.32 -0.63
C LEU A 44 -13.49 30.01 -1.25
N LEU A 45 -13.27 30.91 -2.22
CA LEU A 45 -14.28 31.87 -2.67
C LEU A 45 -15.00 31.48 -3.96
N VAL A 46 -14.37 30.66 -4.80
CA VAL A 46 -14.88 30.29 -6.12
C VAL A 46 -15.38 28.84 -6.08
N PRO A 47 -16.69 28.60 -6.26
CA PRO A 47 -17.23 27.24 -6.39
C PRO A 47 -16.55 26.48 -7.53
N ASP A 48 -16.37 25.17 -7.37
CA ASP A 48 -15.78 24.26 -8.38
C ASP A 48 -14.36 24.64 -8.89
N SER A 49 -13.62 25.44 -8.11
CA SER A 49 -12.29 25.94 -8.48
C SER A 49 -11.15 24.91 -8.35
N TYR A 50 -11.40 23.77 -7.71
CA TYR A 50 -10.41 22.71 -7.52
C TYR A 50 -10.91 21.32 -7.90
N GLU A 51 -9.97 20.40 -8.10
CA GLU A 51 -10.19 18.96 -8.22
C GLU A 51 -9.30 18.22 -7.21
N VAL A 52 -9.82 17.13 -6.66
CA VAL A 52 -9.06 16.28 -5.73
C VAL A 52 -8.25 15.30 -6.55
N ILE A 53 -6.92 15.31 -6.40
CA ILE A 53 -6.07 14.23 -6.91
C ILE A 53 -6.16 13.05 -5.93
N PRO A 54 -6.55 11.86 -6.39
CA PRO A 54 -6.47 10.65 -5.59
C PRO A 54 -5.02 10.43 -5.14
N GLN A 55 -4.81 10.33 -3.81
CA GLN A 55 -3.48 10.10 -3.24
C GLN A 55 -2.95 8.69 -3.59
N PHE A 56 -3.86 7.74 -3.81
CA PHE A 56 -3.55 6.35 -4.09
C PHE A 56 -4.36 5.85 -5.28
N LYS A 57 -3.93 4.73 -5.89
CA LYS A 57 -4.65 4.04 -6.96
C LYS A 57 -4.91 2.58 -6.61
N LEU A 58 -5.95 2.01 -7.23
CA LEU A 58 -6.24 0.58 -7.11
C LEU A 58 -5.03 -0.26 -7.51
N GLY A 59 -4.72 -1.27 -6.69
CA GLY A 59 -3.60 -2.19 -6.89
C GLY A 59 -2.23 -1.69 -6.42
N GLU A 60 -2.12 -0.42 -6.01
CA GLU A 60 -0.88 0.09 -5.42
C GLU A 60 -0.60 -0.54 -4.06
N TRP A 61 0.68 -0.78 -3.78
CA TRP A 61 1.11 -1.30 -2.50
C TRP A 61 1.36 -0.17 -1.52
N VAL A 62 0.80 -0.32 -0.32
CA VAL A 62 0.86 0.66 0.75
C VAL A 62 1.27 0.00 2.06
N VAL A 63 1.80 0.80 2.97
CA VAL A 63 2.14 0.42 4.34
C VAL A 63 1.27 1.22 5.30
N ASN A 64 0.60 0.52 6.20
CA ASN A 64 -0.09 1.15 7.31
C ASN A 64 0.93 1.66 8.34
N LEU A 65 0.93 2.96 8.60
CA LEU A 65 1.87 3.62 9.50
C LEU A 65 1.66 3.26 10.97
N ASN A 66 0.45 2.82 11.35
CA ASN A 66 0.12 2.44 12.71
C ASN A 66 0.44 0.97 12.99
N THR A 67 0.19 0.07 12.04
CA THR A 67 0.38 -1.39 12.23
C THR A 67 1.66 -1.92 11.61
N GLY A 68 2.26 -1.20 10.65
CA GLY A 68 3.37 -1.67 9.82
C GLY A 68 2.96 -2.68 8.74
N GLU A 69 1.66 -3.00 8.62
CA GLU A 69 1.18 -3.99 7.66
C GLU A 69 1.28 -3.48 6.23
N ILE A 70 1.69 -4.38 5.33
CA ILE A 70 1.82 -4.11 3.91
C ILE A 70 0.65 -4.76 3.16
N GLY A 71 0.00 -4.01 2.28
CA GLY A 71 -1.10 -4.53 1.47
C GLY A 71 -1.32 -3.76 0.19
N GLN A 72 -2.26 -4.24 -0.61
CA GLN A 72 -2.68 -3.56 -1.84
C GLN A 72 -3.97 -2.78 -1.61
N VAL A 73 -4.10 -1.64 -2.29
CA VAL A 73 -5.35 -0.88 -2.33
C VAL A 73 -6.38 -1.67 -3.13
N GLU A 74 -7.40 -2.16 -2.44
CA GLU A 74 -8.45 -3.03 -3.01
C GLU A 74 -9.67 -2.23 -3.48
N ALA A 75 -10.04 -1.18 -2.74
CA ALA A 75 -11.21 -0.36 -3.01
C ALA A 75 -11.12 1.00 -2.31
N PHE A 76 -11.90 1.96 -2.81
CA PHE A 76 -12.21 3.21 -2.12
C PHE A 76 -13.66 3.16 -1.64
N LYS A 77 -13.90 3.59 -0.40
CA LYS A 77 -15.24 3.64 0.20
C LYS A 77 -15.48 5.02 0.79
N ASN A 78 -16.62 5.63 0.43
CA ASN A 78 -17.08 6.83 1.12
C ASN A 78 -17.83 6.43 2.37
N VAL A 79 -17.41 6.97 3.51
CA VAL A 79 -18.06 6.76 4.80
C VAL A 79 -18.63 8.09 5.27
N ASN A 80 -19.95 8.12 5.49
CA ASN A 80 -20.65 9.28 6.03
C ASN A 80 -20.51 9.25 7.55
N GLY A 81 -19.64 10.11 8.09
CA GLY A 81 -19.46 10.29 9.52
C GLY A 81 -20.17 11.54 10.04
N ALA A 82 -20.20 11.72 11.36
CA ALA A 82 -20.71 12.93 11.99
C ALA A 82 -19.97 14.21 11.56
N LEU A 83 -18.74 14.07 11.06
CA LEU A 83 -17.90 15.15 10.53
C LEU A 83 -18.00 15.30 9.00
N GLY A 84 -18.94 14.62 8.35
CA GLY A 84 -19.14 14.64 6.90
C GLY A 84 -18.66 13.37 6.21
N ASN A 85 -18.71 13.41 4.87
CA ASN A 85 -18.30 12.30 4.02
C ASN A 85 -16.78 12.27 3.94
N SER A 86 -16.18 11.11 4.22
CA SER A 86 -14.73 10.94 4.11
C SER A 86 -14.41 9.70 3.31
N GLU A 87 -13.47 9.84 2.38
CA GLU A 87 -12.95 8.72 1.61
C GLU A 87 -12.09 7.83 2.53
N ARG A 88 -12.29 6.52 2.41
CA ARG A 88 -11.54 5.48 3.10
C ARG A 88 -10.96 4.52 2.09
N ILE A 89 -9.82 3.95 2.44
CA ILE A 89 -9.06 3.04 1.58
C ILE A 89 -9.14 1.65 2.18
N VAL A 90 -9.56 0.67 1.38
CA VAL A 90 -9.60 -0.73 1.80
C VAL A 90 -8.28 -1.40 1.43
N VAL A 91 -7.61 -1.97 2.43
CA VAL A 91 -6.34 -2.69 2.29
C VAL A 91 -6.43 -3.96 3.13
N ASN A 92 -6.17 -5.12 2.54
CA ASN A 92 -6.29 -6.43 3.21
C ASN A 92 -7.68 -6.61 3.86
N SER A 93 -8.74 -6.19 3.18
CA SER A 93 -10.13 -6.16 3.71
C SER A 93 -10.36 -5.28 4.96
N ILE A 94 -9.40 -4.44 5.35
CA ILE A 94 -9.49 -3.49 6.46
C ILE A 94 -9.69 -2.06 5.92
N ILE A 95 -10.55 -1.28 6.57
CA ILE A 95 -10.82 0.12 6.23
C ILE A 95 -9.80 1.02 6.91
N ASN A 96 -9.07 1.81 6.13
CA ASN A 96 -8.00 2.68 6.59
C ASN A 96 -8.27 4.15 6.25
N TYR A 97 -7.69 5.05 7.04
CA TYR A 97 -7.63 6.47 6.71
C TYR A 97 -6.48 6.69 5.70
N PRO A 98 -6.67 7.52 4.66
CA PRO A 98 -5.58 7.84 3.72
C PRO A 98 -4.30 8.33 4.43
N ASP A 99 -4.44 9.14 5.48
CA ASP A 99 -3.32 9.68 6.27
C ASP A 99 -2.57 8.62 7.08
N SER A 100 -3.16 7.45 7.31
CA SER A 100 -2.49 6.33 7.99
C SER A 100 -1.71 5.43 7.02
N LEU A 101 -1.64 5.78 5.75
CA LEU A 101 -0.98 4.99 4.71
C LEU A 101 0.15 5.78 4.06
N ARG A 102 1.21 5.07 3.68
CA ARG A 102 2.21 5.55 2.71
C ARG A 102 2.41 4.53 1.60
N HIS A 103 2.98 4.94 0.47
CA HIS A 103 3.43 3.97 -0.53
C HIS A 103 4.52 3.06 0.05
N ALA A 104 4.43 1.78 -0.29
CA ALA A 104 5.46 0.79 0.03
C ALA A 104 6.68 0.96 -0.88
N THR A 105 7.88 0.72 -0.36
CA THR A 105 9.10 0.71 -1.18
C THR A 105 9.17 -0.56 -2.03
N PRO A 106 9.96 -0.58 -3.12
CA PRO A 106 10.16 -1.79 -3.92
C PRO A 106 10.60 -3.01 -3.10
N GLU A 107 11.44 -2.81 -2.09
CA GLU A 107 11.95 -3.87 -1.21
C GLU A 107 10.84 -4.44 -0.32
N GLU A 108 10.02 -3.58 0.29
CA GLU A 108 8.86 -3.96 1.09
C GLU A 108 7.85 -4.76 0.26
N ILE A 109 7.61 -4.32 -0.97
CA ILE A 109 6.72 -5.03 -1.92
C ILE A 109 7.26 -6.42 -2.24
N GLN A 110 8.57 -6.54 -2.49
CA GLN A 110 9.18 -7.84 -2.77
C GLN A 110 9.10 -8.79 -1.57
N GLN A 111 9.36 -8.28 -0.37
CA GLN A 111 9.28 -9.06 0.87
C GLN A 111 7.85 -9.54 1.13
N GLU A 112 6.84 -8.67 0.99
CA GLU A 112 5.45 -9.05 1.24
C GLU A 112 4.91 -10.00 0.17
N LYS A 113 5.27 -9.81 -1.10
CA LYS A 113 4.95 -10.78 -2.17
C LYS A 113 5.56 -12.15 -1.88
N LYS A 114 6.81 -12.19 -1.41
CA LYS A 114 7.49 -13.43 -1.02
C LYS A 114 6.77 -14.08 0.16
N ARG A 115 6.42 -13.30 1.19
CA ARG A 115 5.65 -13.79 2.34
C ARG A 115 4.32 -14.40 1.92
N ARG A 116 3.51 -13.69 1.13
CA ARG A 116 2.21 -14.20 0.62
C ARG A 116 2.35 -15.44 -0.25
N PHE A 117 3.44 -15.55 -1.02
CA PHE A 117 3.72 -16.74 -1.81
C PHE A 117 3.92 -17.98 -0.92
N TRP A 118 4.76 -17.87 0.12
CA TRP A 118 5.01 -18.98 1.05
C TRP A 118 3.80 -19.30 1.93
N ASP A 119 3.07 -18.27 2.39
CA ASP A 119 1.83 -18.41 3.17
C ASP A 119 0.75 -19.21 2.41
N LYS A 120 0.60 -18.97 1.09
CA LYS A 120 -0.29 -19.74 0.22
C LYS A 120 0.07 -21.24 0.17
N LEU A 121 1.32 -21.59 0.42
CA LEU A 121 1.80 -22.97 0.49
C LEU A 121 1.64 -23.58 1.89
N GLY A 122 1.24 -22.79 2.89
CA GLY A 122 1.21 -23.20 4.29
C GLY A 122 2.62 -23.44 4.84
N ARG A 123 3.55 -22.56 4.50
CA ARG A 123 4.98 -22.69 4.80
C ARG A 123 5.58 -21.36 5.28
N ASP A 124 6.63 -21.47 6.08
CA ASP A 124 7.44 -20.31 6.46
C ASP A 124 8.23 -19.78 5.26
N VAL A 125 8.66 -18.51 5.35
CA VAL A 125 9.44 -17.88 4.28
C VAL A 125 10.77 -18.62 4.12
N ASP A 126 11.03 -19.08 2.90
CA ASP A 126 12.21 -19.90 2.54
C ASP A 126 12.23 -21.30 3.19
N GLU A 127 11.07 -21.82 3.59
CA GLU A 127 10.93 -23.21 4.06
C GLU A 127 10.86 -24.20 2.89
N TYR A 128 12.03 -24.64 2.43
CA TYR A 128 12.15 -25.70 1.44
C TYR A 128 11.99 -27.08 2.08
N LYS A 129 11.21 -27.96 1.44
CA LYS A 129 10.98 -29.34 1.89
C LYS A 129 11.61 -30.32 0.91
N THR A 130 11.95 -31.50 1.41
CA THR A 130 12.40 -32.61 0.57
C THR A 130 11.40 -32.91 -0.53
N GLY A 131 11.89 -33.00 -1.76
CA GLY A 131 11.09 -33.25 -2.95
C GLY A 131 10.67 -31.99 -3.70
N ASP A 132 10.88 -30.79 -3.14
CA ASP A 132 10.66 -29.54 -3.88
C ASP A 132 11.55 -29.47 -5.12
N ILE A 133 11.05 -28.82 -6.17
CA ILE A 133 11.82 -28.50 -7.37
C ILE A 133 12.18 -27.01 -7.31
N VAL A 134 13.47 -26.72 -7.33
CA VAL A 134 14.01 -25.37 -7.18
C VAL A 134 14.88 -25.00 -8.38
N PHE A 135 14.86 -23.74 -8.75
CA PHE A 135 15.75 -23.15 -9.75
C PHE A 135 16.88 -22.41 -9.05
N ASN A 136 18.12 -22.71 -9.38
CA ASN A 136 19.26 -21.93 -8.94
C ASN A 136 19.54 -20.82 -9.95
N GLU A 137 19.35 -19.57 -9.56
CA GLU A 137 19.53 -18.43 -10.45
C GLU A 137 21.01 -18.19 -10.81
N SER A 138 21.96 -18.65 -9.98
CA SER A 138 23.40 -18.52 -10.25
C SER A 138 23.88 -19.53 -11.29
N THR A 139 23.49 -20.80 -11.15
CA THR A 139 23.90 -21.87 -12.08
C THR A 139 22.94 -22.04 -13.27
N LYS A 140 21.76 -21.41 -13.21
CA LYS A 140 20.65 -21.59 -14.17
C LYS A 140 20.19 -23.05 -14.29
N GLN A 141 20.37 -23.84 -13.23
CA GLN A 141 20.01 -25.26 -13.18
C GLN A 141 18.81 -25.51 -12.26
N ILE A 142 18.10 -26.61 -12.54
CA ILE A 142 16.97 -27.09 -11.73
C ILE A 142 17.46 -28.23 -10.84
N TYR A 143 17.08 -28.20 -9.56
CA TYR A 143 17.42 -29.23 -8.59
C TYR A 143 16.17 -29.73 -7.89
N ARG A 144 16.24 -30.97 -7.39
CA ARG A 144 15.28 -31.52 -6.44
C ARG A 144 15.89 -31.45 -5.04
N VAL A 145 15.15 -30.89 -4.08
CA VAL A 145 15.59 -30.82 -2.68
C VAL A 145 15.67 -32.24 -2.10
N ALA A 146 16.84 -32.65 -1.63
CA ALA A 146 17.09 -34.00 -1.11
C ALA A 146 16.66 -34.16 0.37
N ARG A 147 16.64 -35.41 0.85
CA ARG A 147 16.16 -35.80 2.20
C ARG A 147 16.95 -35.17 3.35
N ASN A 148 18.18 -34.74 3.10
CA ASN A 148 19.08 -34.22 4.13
C ASN A 148 18.99 -32.69 4.27
N GLY A 149 18.05 -32.01 3.59
CA GLY A 149 17.95 -30.54 3.59
C GLY A 149 19.15 -29.83 2.98
N LEU A 150 20.15 -30.57 2.49
CA LEU A 150 21.37 -30.06 1.86
C LEU A 150 21.02 -29.44 0.50
N ILE A 151 20.67 -28.16 0.56
CA ILE A 151 20.90 -27.23 -0.54
C ILE A 151 22.38 -26.83 -0.42
N PRO A 152 23.23 -27.03 -1.45
CA PRO A 152 24.65 -26.70 -1.37
C PRO A 152 24.87 -25.28 -0.84
N ALA A 153 25.76 -25.14 0.13
CA ALA A 153 25.96 -23.96 0.96
C ALA A 153 26.35 -22.70 0.17
N LYS A 154 25.34 -21.92 -0.24
CA LYS A 154 25.25 -20.45 -0.27
C LYS A 154 23.88 -20.09 -0.84
N ILE A 155 22.88 -20.17 0.03
CA ILE A 155 21.46 -20.04 -0.26
C ILE A 155 21.14 -18.54 -0.42
N VAL A 156 21.45 -17.96 -1.57
CA VAL A 156 21.01 -16.59 -1.90
C VAL A 156 20.22 -16.53 -3.21
N SER A 157 20.21 -17.61 -3.99
CA SER A 157 19.73 -17.59 -5.38
C SER A 157 18.78 -18.74 -5.75
N PHE A 158 18.17 -19.43 -4.79
CA PHE A 158 17.17 -20.46 -5.12
C PHE A 158 15.76 -19.87 -5.19
N LYS A 159 15.04 -20.20 -6.28
CA LYS A 159 13.63 -19.89 -6.49
C LYS A 159 12.83 -21.18 -6.53
N LEU A 160 11.80 -21.29 -5.69
CA LEU A 160 10.89 -22.44 -5.71
C LEU A 160 10.12 -22.46 -7.04
N ILE A 161 10.19 -23.58 -7.78
CA ILE A 161 9.42 -23.79 -9.03
C ILE A 161 8.15 -24.57 -8.72
N CYS A 162 8.29 -25.72 -8.06
CA CYS A 162 7.18 -26.62 -7.78
C CYS A 162 7.32 -27.15 -6.34
N PRO A 163 6.42 -26.76 -5.42
CA PRO A 163 6.37 -27.32 -4.08
C PRO A 163 5.98 -28.79 -4.16
N VAL A 164 6.57 -29.62 -3.29
CA VAL A 164 6.29 -31.06 -3.25
C VAL A 164 4.80 -31.35 -3.05
N GLU A 165 4.04 -30.50 -2.37
CA GLU A 165 2.60 -30.63 -2.15
C GLU A 165 1.79 -30.63 -3.46
N GLN A 166 2.22 -29.89 -4.49
CA GLN A 166 1.49 -29.70 -5.75
C GLN A 166 1.95 -30.61 -6.89
N ARG A 167 2.86 -31.54 -6.61
CA ARG A 167 3.37 -32.49 -7.61
C ARG A 167 2.32 -33.54 -7.97
N LEU A 168 2.21 -33.83 -9.27
CA LEU A 168 1.32 -34.86 -9.82
C LEU A 168 1.93 -36.26 -9.82
N ASP A 169 3.25 -36.37 -9.67
CA ASP A 169 4.00 -37.64 -9.70
C ASP A 169 4.18 -38.28 -8.32
N LYS A 170 3.17 -38.12 -7.46
CA LYS A 170 3.08 -38.78 -6.16
C LYS A 170 2.40 -40.13 -6.25
#